data_AF-A0A951JVE8-F1
#
_entry.id   AF-A0A951JVE8-F1
#
_cell.length_a   1.000
_cell.length_b   1.000
_cell.length_c   1.000
_cell.angle_alpha   90.00
_cell.angle_beta   90.00
_cell.angle_gamma   90.00
#
_symmetry.space_group_name_H-M   'P 1'
#
loop_
_entity.id
_entity.type
_entity.pdbx_description
1 polymer ?
#
loop_
_entity_poly.entity_id
_entity_poly.type
_entity_poly.pdbx_seq_one_letter_code
_entity_poly.pdbx_strand_id
1 'polypeptide(L)'
;MELFSLIGEHDHEQVVFCHEPSCGYKGIIAIHNTVLGPALGGTRYWNYNNDGEAFVDALRLSRGMTYKASVAGLNLGGGKSVILGDPRSTNREEIFRAHGRFVETLKGR
;
A
#
# COMPACT_ATOMS: atom_id res chain seq x y z
N MET A 1 5.88 -18.32 -4.32
CA MET A 1 5.88 -16.91 -4.76
C MET A 1 7.19 -16.32 -4.28
N GLU A 2 8.05 -15.88 -5.20
CA GLU A 2 9.34 -15.26 -4.87
C GLU A 2 9.13 -13.74 -4.71
N LEU A 3 9.07 -13.26 -3.47
CA LEU A 3 8.62 -11.90 -3.14
C LEU A 3 9.52 -10.82 -3.79
N PHE A 4 10.84 -10.96 -3.65
CA PHE A 4 11.80 -10.02 -4.22
C PHE A 4 11.82 -10.04 -5.74
N SER A 5 11.53 -11.18 -6.37
CA SER A 5 11.39 -11.25 -7.83
C SER A 5 10.23 -10.40 -8.32
N LEU A 6 9.07 -10.45 -7.65
CA LEU A 6 7.91 -9.64 -8.01
C LEU A 6 8.14 -8.14 -7.77
N ILE A 7 8.87 -7.77 -6.70
CA ILE A 7 9.27 -6.39 -6.43
C ILE A 7 10.23 -5.90 -7.51
N GLY A 8 11.21 -6.73 -7.87
CA GLY A 8 12.25 -6.39 -8.85
C GLY A 8 11.77 -6.38 -10.30
N GLU A 9 10.77 -7.18 -10.68
CA GLU A 9 10.22 -7.19 -12.05
C GLU A 9 9.68 -5.81 -12.47
N HIS A 10 9.28 -4.99 -11.51
CA HIS A 10 8.70 -3.67 -11.74
C HIS A 10 9.41 -2.55 -10.99
N ASP A 11 10.64 -2.79 -10.51
CA ASP A 11 11.48 -1.79 -9.86
C ASP A 11 10.79 -1.05 -8.69
N HIS A 12 9.98 -1.76 -7.88
CA HIS A 12 9.36 -1.17 -6.69
C HIS A 12 10.42 -0.77 -5.66
N GLU A 13 10.40 0.49 -5.24
CA GLU A 13 11.33 1.02 -4.23
C GLU A 13 11.18 0.39 -2.85
N GLN A 14 9.93 0.17 -2.40
CA GLN A 14 9.67 -0.28 -1.03
C GLN A 14 8.32 -0.97 -0.89
N VAL A 15 8.28 -2.03 -0.08
CA VAL A 15 7.03 -2.62 0.44
C VAL A 15 7.11 -2.72 1.96
N VAL A 16 6.07 -2.28 2.64
CA VAL A 16 5.96 -2.31 4.10
C VAL A 16 4.77 -3.15 4.51
N PHE A 17 5.06 -4.27 5.19
CA PHE A 17 4.05 -5.10 5.84
C PHE A 17 3.79 -4.57 7.24
N CYS A 18 2.54 -4.27 7.54
CA CYS A 18 2.12 -3.64 8.79
C CYS A 18 1.15 -4.57 9.51
N HIS A 19 1.33 -4.74 10.82
CA HIS A 19 0.48 -5.59 11.64
C HIS A 19 0.28 -4.97 13.03
N GLU A 20 -0.96 -4.95 13.51
CA GLU A 20 -1.32 -4.51 14.86
C GLU A 20 -2.24 -5.57 15.49
N PRO A 21 -1.69 -6.45 16.35
CA PRO A 21 -2.44 -7.55 16.94
C PRO A 21 -3.65 -7.12 17.76
N SER A 22 -3.58 -5.96 18.43
CA SER A 22 -4.62 -5.50 19.36
C SER A 22 -5.99 -5.27 18.70
N CYS A 23 -6.01 -4.93 17.41
CA CYS A 23 -7.23 -4.73 16.61
C CYS A 23 -7.31 -5.62 15.37
N GLY A 24 -6.38 -6.58 15.22
CA GLY A 24 -6.30 -7.48 14.08
C GLY A 24 -5.96 -6.81 12.75
N TYR A 25 -5.37 -5.61 12.76
CA TYR A 25 -5.03 -4.90 11.53
C TYR A 25 -3.88 -5.59 10.79
N LYS A 26 -4.08 -5.79 9.49
CA LYS A 26 -3.10 -6.27 8.51
C LYS A 26 -3.12 -5.32 7.32
N GLY A 27 -1.97 -4.72 7.00
CA GLY A 27 -1.86 -3.82 5.87
C GLY A 27 -0.56 -3.99 5.11
N ILE A 28 -0.61 -3.71 3.81
CA ILE A 28 0.56 -3.62 2.95
C ILE A 28 0.59 -2.22 2.35
N ILE A 29 1.72 -1.54 2.45
CA ILE A 29 1.97 -0.26 1.79
C ILE A 29 3.06 -0.49 0.76
N ALA A 30 2.75 -0.29 -0.52
CA ALA A 30 3.68 -0.43 -1.64
C ALA A 30 3.99 0.94 -2.23
N ILE A 31 5.27 1.26 -2.33
CA ILE A 31 5.81 2.44 -2.99
C ILE A 31 6.54 1.95 -4.23
N HIS A 32 6.02 2.33 -5.39
CA HIS A 32 6.63 1.94 -6.66
C HIS A 32 7.77 2.90 -7.03
N ASN A 33 7.50 4.21 -7.04
CA ASN A 33 8.49 5.20 -7.45
C ASN A 33 8.22 6.56 -6.81
N THR A 34 9.26 7.25 -6.32
CA THR A 34 9.21 8.57 -5.68
C THR A 34 10.05 9.64 -6.40
N VAL A 35 10.51 9.37 -7.64
CA VAL A 35 11.39 10.29 -8.39
C VAL A 35 10.78 11.68 -8.59
N LEU A 36 9.47 11.77 -8.86
CA LEU A 36 8.78 13.05 -9.06
C LEU A 36 8.34 13.74 -7.76
N GLY A 37 8.41 13.04 -6.63
CA GLY A 37 7.92 13.51 -5.33
C GLY A 37 7.31 12.38 -4.49
N PRO A 38 6.67 12.72 -3.35
CA PRO A 38 6.05 11.76 -2.46
C PRO A 38 5.06 10.82 -3.15
N ALA A 39 5.01 9.58 -2.72
CA ALA A 39 4.13 8.56 -3.26
C ALA A 39 2.67 8.79 -2.83
N LEU A 40 1.83 9.26 -3.75
CA LEU A 40 0.39 9.39 -3.50
C LEU A 40 -0.36 8.13 -3.96
N GLY A 41 -1.27 7.67 -3.13
CA GLY A 41 -2.10 6.50 -3.41
C GLY A 41 -3.26 6.36 -2.43
N GLY A 42 -4.41 5.89 -2.90
CA GLY A 42 -5.54 5.61 -2.01
C GLY A 42 -5.37 4.30 -1.24
N THR A 43 -5.91 4.22 -0.03
CA THR A 43 -5.99 2.97 0.75
C THR A 43 -7.21 2.15 0.32
N ARG A 44 -7.01 0.88 -0.04
CA ARG A 44 -8.08 -0.08 -0.33
C ARG A 44 -8.29 -0.97 0.89
N TYR A 45 -9.51 -1.06 1.40
CA TYR A 45 -9.86 -2.06 2.41
C TYR A 45 -10.65 -3.17 1.71
N TRP A 46 -10.15 -4.40 1.72
CA TRP A 46 -10.76 -5.50 0.98
C TRP A 46 -10.49 -6.87 1.61
N ASN A 47 -11.45 -7.78 1.42
CA ASN A 47 -11.34 -9.16 1.85
C ASN A 47 -10.69 -10.00 0.74
N TYR A 48 -9.38 -10.23 0.86
CA TYR A 48 -8.60 -11.07 -0.05
C TYR A 48 -8.67 -12.53 0.36
N ASN A 49 -8.55 -13.47 -0.58
CA ASN A 49 -8.57 -14.90 -0.24
C ASN A 49 -7.29 -15.33 0.50
N ASN A 50 -6.18 -14.65 0.23
CA ASN A 50 -4.88 -14.90 0.85
C ASN A 50 -3.97 -13.66 0.77
N ASP A 51 -2.87 -13.67 1.53
CA ASP A 51 -1.91 -12.57 1.61
C ASP A 51 -1.20 -12.29 0.27
N GLY A 52 -1.02 -13.33 -0.56
CA GLY A 52 -0.40 -13.23 -1.88
C GLY A 52 -1.23 -12.40 -2.87
N GLU A 53 -2.55 -12.56 -2.87
CA GLU A 53 -3.46 -11.74 -3.68
C GLU A 53 -3.39 -10.26 -3.27
N ALA A 54 -3.36 -9.99 -1.96
CA ALA A 54 -3.24 -8.63 -1.45
C ALA A 54 -1.90 -7.99 -1.85
N PHE A 55 -0.81 -8.74 -1.76
CA PHE A 55 0.52 -8.30 -2.15
C PHE A 55 0.59 -7.94 -3.64
N VAL A 56 0.13 -8.82 -4.53
CA VAL A 56 0.10 -8.57 -5.98
C VAL A 56 -0.78 -7.36 -6.33
N ASP A 57 -1.92 -7.19 -5.66
CA ASP A 57 -2.80 -6.05 -5.88
C ASP A 57 -2.15 -4.73 -5.44
N ALA A 58 -1.45 -4.72 -4.30
CA ALA A 58 -0.69 -3.55 -3.83
C ALA A 58 0.40 -3.14 -4.81
N LEU A 59 1.20 -4.09 -5.32
CA LEU A 59 2.25 -3.83 -6.30
C LEU A 59 1.67 -3.28 -7.61
N ARG A 60 0.64 -3.94 -8.16
CA ARG A 60 0.02 -3.57 -9.43
C ARG A 60 -0.59 -2.16 -9.38
N LEU A 61 -1.26 -1.83 -8.28
CA LEU A 61 -1.94 -0.54 -8.13
C LEU A 61 -0.97 0.61 -7.84
N SER A 62 0.08 0.41 -7.04
CA SER A 62 1.10 1.44 -6.78
C SER A 62 1.86 1.81 -8.06
N ARG A 63 2.18 0.81 -8.90
CA ARG A 63 2.72 1.03 -10.24
C ARG A 63 1.77 1.86 -11.10
N GLY A 64 0.48 1.49 -11.14
CA GLY A 64 -0.54 2.26 -11.85
C GLY A 64 -0.64 3.72 -11.37
N MET A 65 -0.50 3.97 -10.06
CA MET A 65 -0.49 5.33 -9.51
C MET A 65 0.72 6.15 -9.97
N THR A 66 1.90 5.52 -10.15
CA THR A 66 3.07 6.21 -10.69
C THR A 66 2.77 6.74 -12.08
N TYR A 67 2.34 5.85 -12.99
CA TYR A 67 2.01 6.25 -14.36
C TYR A 67 0.90 7.29 -14.41
N LYS A 68 -0.14 7.13 -13.57
CA LYS A 68 -1.24 8.10 -13.47
C LYS A 68 -0.77 9.48 -13.03
N ALA A 69 0.10 9.56 -12.03
CA ALA A 69 0.63 10.82 -11.54
C ALA A 69 1.55 11.47 -12.60
N SER A 70 2.47 10.70 -13.19
CA SER A 70 3.39 11.17 -14.23
C SER A 70 2.65 11.72 -15.45
N VAL A 71 1.68 10.98 -16.00
CA VAL A 71 0.93 11.42 -17.18
C VAL A 71 0.02 12.61 -16.91
N ALA A 72 -0.42 12.78 -15.65
CA ALA A 72 -1.20 13.94 -15.23
C ALA A 72 -0.32 15.19 -14.95
N GLY A 73 1.00 15.10 -15.10
CA GLY A 73 1.92 16.21 -14.85
C GLY A 73 2.02 16.61 -13.37
N LEU A 74 1.78 15.68 -12.45
CA LEU A 74 1.87 15.92 -11.01
C LEU A 74 3.28 15.65 -10.50
N ASN A 75 3.76 16.48 -9.56
CA ASN A 75 5.02 16.24 -8.81
C ASN A 75 4.80 15.24 -7.69
N LEU A 76 4.31 14.04 -8.05
CA LEU A 76 3.98 12.96 -7.14
C LEU A 76 4.48 11.63 -7.70
N GLY A 77 4.96 10.79 -6.80
CA GLY A 77 5.24 9.38 -7.07
C GLY A 77 3.98 8.52 -7.04
N GLY A 78 4.15 7.20 -7.10
CA GLY A 78 3.07 6.24 -7.03
C GLY A 78 3.15 5.31 -5.83
N GLY A 79 2.18 5.46 -4.93
CA GLY A 79 1.98 4.58 -3.80
C GLY A 79 0.66 3.83 -3.86
N LYS A 80 0.51 2.83 -3.01
CA LYS A 80 -0.77 2.21 -2.71
C LYS A 80 -0.73 1.57 -1.34
N SER A 81 -1.83 1.63 -0.60
CA SER A 81 -2.05 0.72 0.51
C SER A 81 -3.24 -0.21 0.28
N VAL A 82 -3.12 -1.44 0.76
CA VAL A 82 -4.21 -2.39 0.94
C VAL A 82 -4.30 -2.78 2.43
N ILE A 83 -5.50 -2.80 2.97
CA ILE A 83 -5.84 -3.35 4.29
C ILE A 83 -6.59 -4.64 4.03
N LEU A 84 -6.13 -5.72 4.65
CA LEU A 84 -6.73 -7.04 4.51
C LEU A 84 -7.80 -7.20 5.59
N GLY A 85 -9.05 -7.40 5.18
CA GLY A 85 -10.17 -7.70 6.07
C GLY A 85 -11.51 -7.24 5.50
N ASP A 86 -12.59 -7.45 6.26
CA ASP A 86 -13.95 -7.13 5.80
C ASP A 86 -14.24 -5.61 5.91
N PRO A 87 -14.53 -4.92 4.79
CA PRO A 87 -14.91 -3.50 4.80
C PRO A 87 -16.15 -3.20 5.65
N ARG A 88 -16.99 -4.21 5.90
CA ARG A 88 -18.21 -4.14 6.73
C ARG A 88 -17.94 -4.28 8.22
N SER A 89 -16.68 -4.45 8.62
CA SER A 89 -16.31 -4.54 10.04
C SER A 89 -16.78 -3.31 10.84
N THR A 90 -17.11 -3.52 12.11
CA THR A 90 -17.53 -2.46 13.04
C THR A 90 -16.34 -1.80 13.75
N ASN A 91 -15.17 -2.45 13.85
CA ASN A 91 -13.98 -1.94 14.55
C ASN A 91 -13.10 -1.00 13.70
N ARG A 92 -13.69 -0.28 12.75
CA ARG A 92 -12.96 0.50 11.74
C ARG A 92 -12.04 1.56 12.36
N GLU A 93 -12.47 2.22 13.43
CA GLU A 93 -11.68 3.28 14.06
C GLU A 93 -10.28 2.77 14.45
N GLU A 94 -10.19 1.66 15.17
CA GLU A 94 -8.92 1.11 15.64
C GLU A 94 -8.02 0.71 14.47
N ILE A 95 -8.60 0.07 13.45
CA ILE A 95 -7.91 -0.32 12.21
C ILE A 95 -7.32 0.90 11.51
N PHE A 96 -8.10 1.97 11.32
CA PHE A 96 -7.62 3.17 10.63
C PHE A 96 -6.64 3.98 11.48
N ARG A 97 -6.77 3.98 12.82
CA ARG A 97 -5.74 4.55 13.71
C ARG A 97 -4.42 3.78 13.60
N ALA A 98 -4.47 2.45 13.57
CA ALA A 98 -3.28 1.63 13.34
C ALA A 98 -2.65 1.93 11.97
N HIS A 99 -3.47 1.93 10.91
CA HIS A 99 -3.02 2.26 9.56
C HIS A 99 -2.34 3.63 9.49
N GLY A 100 -2.95 4.66 10.07
CA GLY A 100 -2.40 6.02 10.13
C GLY A 100 -1.04 6.08 10.84
N ARG A 101 -0.86 5.35 11.95
CA ARG A 101 0.45 5.27 12.63
C ARG A 101 1.52 4.66 11.73
N PHE A 102 1.19 3.63 10.94
CA PHE A 102 2.14 3.04 9.99
C PHE A 102 2.43 3.93 8.78
N VAL A 103 1.46 4.72 8.31
CA VAL A 103 1.72 5.73 7.28
C VAL A 103 2.65 6.82 7.83
N GLU A 104 2.45 7.25 9.08
CA GLU A 104 3.30 8.25 9.73
C GLU A 104 4.76 7.81 9.88
N THR A 105 5.06 6.51 9.95
CA THR A 105 6.46 6.02 9.97
C THR A 105 7.20 6.28 8.65
N LEU A 106 6.46 6.50 7.55
CA LEU A 106 7.02 6.83 6.24
C LEU A 106 7.38 8.31 6.08
N LYS A 107 7.02 9.18 7.03
CA LYS A 107 7.47 10.58 7.10
C LYS A 107 7.29 11.38 5.81
N GLY A 108 6.16 11.18 5.14
CA GLY A 108 5.81 11.91 3.91
C GLY A 108 6.55 11.44 2.65
N ARG A 109 7.14 10.25 2.66
CA ARG A 109 7.62 9.56 1.46
C ARG A 109 6.49 9.17 0.52
#